data_AF-Q9HV65-F1
#
_entry.id   AF-Q9HV65-F1
#
_cell.length_a   1.000
_cell.length_b   1.000
_cell.length_c   1.000
_cell.angle_alpha   90.00
_cell.angle_beta   90.00
_cell.angle_gamma   90.00
#
_symmetry.space_group_name_H-M   'P 1'
#
loop_
_entity.id
_entity.type
_entity.pdbx_description
1 polymer ?
#
loop_
_entity_poly.entity_id
_entity_poly.type
_entity_poly.pdbx_seq_one_letter_code
_entity_poly.pdbx_strand_id
1 'polypeptide(L)'
;MESVRRHIESQVLSLTGLAVGGVDFESPKGDPGLFGPDAACWKVHGDFSSMMIGGIGALLLQMLHPLALAGVWDHSNFRDDLLGRLRRTGQFISATTYGPLADAERLIERVRRIHESVIGQLPDGTPYSASDPDLLTWVHVAEVSSFLKSYLRYLNPDLPGSEQDRYYSEIALVAERLGARAVPRDRQQIAAYLEAMRPRLRCDERTREVVRILFNAPAPSTLARPFGALMLRAGAELLPEWAGSMLDLPFSPLQRRLIRGSVRRSVPLLRWAVRNASMHRACRRMGLPPVSH
;
A
#
# COMPACT_ATOMS: atom_id res chain seq x y z
N MET A 1 -4.83 -1.97 31.14
CA MET A 1 -4.69 -1.37 29.79
C MET A 1 -3.50 -1.90 29.00
N GLU A 2 -2.31 -2.09 29.60
CA GLU A 2 -1.11 -2.54 28.85
C GLU A 2 -1.23 -3.93 28.20
N SER A 3 -1.97 -4.86 28.82
CA SER A 3 -2.25 -6.17 28.19
C SER A 3 -3.05 -6.03 26.89
N VAL A 4 -4.11 -5.20 26.92
CA VAL A 4 -4.93 -4.91 25.73
C VAL A 4 -4.09 -4.24 24.64
N ARG A 5 -3.23 -3.28 25.02
CA ARG A 5 -2.30 -2.62 24.08
C ARG A 5 -1.39 -3.62 23.37
N ARG A 6 -0.69 -4.46 24.14
CA ARG A 6 0.24 -5.48 23.63
C ARG A 6 -0.45 -6.48 22.72
N HIS A 7 -1.68 -6.87 23.05
CA HIS A 7 -2.47 -7.77 22.22
C HIS A 7 -2.81 -7.15 20.86
N ILE A 8 -3.33 -5.91 20.85
CA ILE A 8 -3.66 -5.18 19.61
C ILE A 8 -2.39 -4.97 18.78
N GLU A 9 -1.30 -4.51 19.39
CA GLU A 9 -0.03 -4.28 18.70
C GLU A 9 0.49 -5.58 18.08
N SER A 10 0.49 -6.70 18.82
CA SER A 10 0.92 -8.00 18.28
C SER A 10 0.10 -8.42 17.06
N GLN A 11 -1.22 -8.25 17.10
CA GLN A 11 -2.09 -8.53 15.95
C GLN A 11 -1.76 -7.62 14.76
N VAL A 12 -1.58 -6.32 14.98
CA VAL A 12 -1.20 -5.37 13.93
C VAL A 12 0.15 -5.73 13.32
N LEU A 13 1.18 -5.93 14.14
CA LEU A 13 2.52 -6.27 13.68
C LEU A 13 2.54 -7.59 12.91
N SER A 14 1.70 -8.55 13.31
CA SER A 14 1.54 -9.81 12.58
C SER A 14 1.00 -9.60 11.16
N LEU A 15 0.27 -8.52 10.87
CA LEU A 15 -0.22 -8.22 9.52
C LEU A 15 0.78 -7.43 8.68
N THR A 16 1.85 -6.92 9.28
CA THR A 16 2.82 -6.04 8.61
C THR A 16 4.02 -6.80 8.03
N GLY A 17 4.82 -6.09 7.23
CA GLY A 17 6.11 -6.59 6.73
C GLY A 17 7.13 -6.96 7.82
N LEU A 18 6.97 -6.47 9.06
CA LEU A 18 7.81 -6.87 10.18
C LEU A 18 7.70 -8.37 10.50
N ALA A 19 6.56 -8.99 10.21
CA ALA A 19 6.37 -10.43 10.38
C ALA A 19 7.18 -11.28 9.37
N VAL A 20 7.65 -10.69 8.27
CA VAL A 20 8.54 -11.37 7.30
C VAL A 20 9.97 -11.46 7.84
N GLY A 21 10.41 -10.47 8.63
CA GLY A 21 11.77 -10.37 9.15
C GLY A 21 12.83 -10.08 8.07
N GLY A 22 14.10 -9.95 8.46
CA GLY A 22 15.20 -9.73 7.51
C GLY A 22 15.41 -8.28 7.07
N VAL A 23 14.86 -7.31 7.81
CA VAL A 23 15.23 -5.89 7.74
C VAL A 23 15.41 -5.40 9.18
N ASP A 24 16.57 -4.85 9.50
CA ASP A 24 16.80 -4.23 10.80
C ASP A 24 16.51 -2.73 10.72
N PHE A 25 15.33 -2.34 11.16
CA PHE A 25 14.93 -0.93 11.14
C PHE A 25 15.66 -0.06 12.18
N GLU A 26 16.41 -0.65 13.13
CA GLU A 26 17.09 0.08 14.20
C GLU A 26 18.60 0.25 14.00
N SER A 27 19.16 -0.39 12.96
CA SER A 27 20.59 -0.47 12.66
C SER A 27 20.86 -0.29 11.15
N PRO A 28 22.03 0.24 10.74
CA PRO A 28 23.02 0.92 11.57
C PRO A 28 22.51 2.30 12.04
N LYS A 29 22.92 2.72 13.24
CA LYS A 29 22.51 4.02 13.81
C LYS A 29 22.94 5.17 12.89
N GLY A 30 22.04 6.14 12.70
CA GLY A 30 22.28 7.32 11.86
C GLY A 30 22.05 7.13 10.36
N ASP A 31 21.81 5.92 9.86
CA ASP A 31 21.53 5.68 8.44
C ASP A 31 20.12 6.18 8.06
N PRO A 32 19.98 7.18 7.17
CA PRO A 32 18.67 7.72 6.79
C PRO A 32 17.86 6.81 5.87
N GLY A 33 18.47 5.80 5.26
CA GLY A 33 17.88 5.04 4.16
C GLY A 33 17.83 5.84 2.87
N LEU A 34 16.85 5.53 2.01
CA LEU A 34 16.66 6.22 0.73
C LEU A 34 16.18 7.67 0.88
N PHE A 35 15.51 8.01 1.98
CA PHE A 35 14.76 9.26 2.12
C PHE A 35 15.13 10.06 3.37
N GLY A 36 15.25 9.40 4.52
CA GLY A 36 15.41 10.07 5.81
C GLY A 36 14.11 10.63 6.40
N PRO A 37 14.15 11.06 7.67
CA PRO A 37 12.97 11.40 8.46
C PRO A 37 12.23 12.66 8.03
N ASP A 38 12.92 13.57 7.33
CA ASP A 38 12.31 14.82 6.85
C ASP A 38 11.48 14.60 5.59
N ALA A 39 11.55 13.43 4.94
CA ALA A 39 10.81 13.13 3.72
C ALA A 39 9.29 13.03 3.96
N ALA A 40 8.51 13.46 2.98
CA ALA A 40 7.04 13.45 3.06
C ALA A 40 6.50 12.01 3.13
N CYS A 41 7.18 11.04 2.48
CA CYS A 41 6.80 9.63 2.55
C CYS A 41 6.89 9.04 3.96
N TRP A 42 7.82 9.49 4.81
CA TRP A 42 7.87 9.09 6.22
C TRP A 42 6.60 9.47 6.97
N LYS A 43 6.05 10.65 6.65
CA LYS A 43 4.80 11.16 7.24
C LYS A 43 3.58 10.41 6.72
N VAL A 44 3.46 10.28 5.39
CA VAL A 44 2.31 9.66 4.73
C VAL A 44 2.18 8.17 5.09
N HIS A 45 3.30 7.45 5.18
CA HIS A 45 3.32 6.02 5.48
C HIS A 45 3.28 5.69 6.99
N GLY A 46 3.30 6.71 7.86
CA GLY A 46 3.50 6.54 9.30
C GLY A 46 2.28 5.96 10.05
N ASP A 47 1.08 6.10 9.49
CA ASP A 47 -0.16 5.60 10.10
C ASP A 47 -0.55 4.24 9.52
N PHE A 48 -0.45 3.19 10.34
CA PHE A 48 -0.81 1.82 9.95
C PHE A 48 -2.22 1.72 9.37
N SER A 49 -3.20 2.39 9.96
CA SER A 49 -4.60 2.31 9.52
C SER A 49 -4.76 2.93 8.12
N SER A 50 -4.22 4.13 7.92
CA SER A 50 -4.24 4.78 6.61
C SER A 50 -3.49 3.95 5.57
N MET A 51 -2.34 3.38 5.91
CA MET A 51 -1.56 2.51 5.00
C MET A 51 -2.32 1.24 4.62
N MET A 52 -2.94 0.56 5.58
CA MET A 52 -3.71 -0.65 5.30
C MET A 52 -4.91 -0.35 4.39
N ILE A 53 -5.68 0.72 4.69
CA ILE A 53 -6.84 1.11 3.88
C ILE A 53 -6.39 1.54 2.48
N GLY A 54 -5.30 2.33 2.38
CA GLY A 54 -4.72 2.76 1.12
C GLY A 54 -4.18 1.58 0.30
N GLY A 55 -3.57 0.60 0.95
CA GLY A 55 -3.05 -0.61 0.30
C GLY A 55 -4.16 -1.50 -0.26
N ILE A 56 -5.30 -1.58 0.42
CA ILE A 56 -6.48 -2.27 -0.12
C ILE A 56 -7.00 -1.54 -1.36
N GLY A 57 -7.13 -0.21 -1.30
CA GLY A 57 -7.52 0.61 -2.46
C GLY A 57 -6.54 0.47 -3.63
N ALA A 58 -5.24 0.47 -3.34
CA ALA A 58 -4.18 0.27 -4.32
C ALA A 58 -4.30 -1.09 -5.01
N LEU A 59 -4.47 -2.17 -4.25
CA LEU A 59 -4.61 -3.52 -4.80
C LEU A 59 -5.83 -3.63 -5.72
N LEU A 60 -6.99 -3.12 -5.27
CA LEU A 60 -8.21 -3.13 -6.08
C LEU A 60 -8.04 -2.33 -7.38
N LEU A 61 -7.38 -1.16 -7.30
CA LEU A 61 -7.12 -0.32 -8.47
C LEU A 61 -6.13 -0.99 -9.43
N GLN A 62 -4.99 -1.48 -8.94
CA GLN A 62 -3.94 -2.13 -9.74
C GLN A 62 -4.48 -3.28 -10.60
N MET A 63 -5.38 -4.09 -10.04
CA MET A 63 -5.94 -5.28 -10.70
C MET A 63 -6.93 -4.99 -11.82
N LEU A 64 -7.33 -3.73 -12.01
CA LEU A 64 -8.07 -3.32 -13.20
C LEU A 64 -7.20 -3.29 -14.46
N HIS A 65 -5.87 -3.29 -14.33
CA HIS A 65 -4.98 -3.40 -15.49
C HIS A 65 -4.72 -4.87 -15.82
N PRO A 66 -5.08 -5.35 -17.03
CA PRO A 66 -5.06 -6.78 -17.33
C PRO A 66 -3.67 -7.40 -17.24
N LEU A 67 -2.62 -6.67 -17.66
CA LEU A 67 -1.24 -7.16 -17.59
C LEU A 67 -0.72 -7.22 -16.14
N ALA A 68 -1.11 -6.27 -15.28
CA ALA A 68 -0.71 -6.29 -13.87
C ALA A 68 -1.39 -7.47 -13.16
N LEU A 69 -2.68 -7.67 -13.42
CA LEU A 69 -3.43 -8.80 -12.90
C LEU A 69 -2.88 -10.13 -13.41
N ALA A 70 -2.51 -10.25 -14.68
CA ALA A 70 -1.95 -11.49 -15.24
C ALA A 70 -0.63 -11.89 -14.56
N GLY A 71 0.28 -10.94 -14.32
CA GLY A 71 1.50 -11.19 -13.56
C GLY A 71 1.22 -11.79 -12.17
N VAL A 72 0.19 -11.29 -11.47
CA VAL A 72 -0.23 -11.87 -10.18
C VAL A 72 -0.93 -13.21 -10.36
N TRP A 73 -1.83 -13.31 -11.34
CA TRP A 73 -2.69 -14.46 -11.54
C TRP A 73 -1.91 -15.72 -11.91
N ASP A 74 -0.94 -15.57 -12.82
CA ASP A 74 -0.21 -16.68 -13.42
C ASP A 74 1.06 -17.02 -12.61
N HIS A 75 1.63 -16.08 -11.84
CA HIS A 75 2.93 -16.26 -11.18
C HIS A 75 2.91 -16.16 -9.65
N SER A 76 1.73 -16.10 -9.02
CA SER A 76 1.64 -16.05 -7.55
C SER A 76 0.63 -17.02 -6.98
N ASN A 77 0.98 -17.62 -5.83
CA ASN A 77 0.06 -18.44 -5.07
C ASN A 77 -0.87 -17.60 -4.17
N PHE A 78 -1.43 -16.51 -4.71
CA PHE A 78 -2.23 -15.56 -3.91
C PHE A 78 -3.56 -16.16 -3.41
N ARG A 79 -4.04 -17.25 -4.04
CA ARG A 79 -5.26 -17.96 -3.62
C ARG A 79 -5.07 -18.65 -2.28
N ASP A 80 -3.87 -19.22 -2.06
CA ASP A 80 -3.56 -19.93 -0.83
C ASP A 80 -2.80 -19.06 0.18
N ASP A 81 -1.97 -18.11 -0.28
CA ASP A 81 -1.11 -17.25 0.55
C ASP A 81 -1.28 -15.75 0.25
N LEU A 82 -2.52 -15.26 0.30
CA LEU A 82 -2.78 -13.82 0.15
C LEU A 82 -2.06 -13.02 1.25
N LEU A 83 -2.13 -13.48 2.50
CA LEU A 83 -1.57 -12.74 3.63
C LEU A 83 -0.04 -12.68 3.56
N GLY A 84 0.65 -13.78 3.22
CA GLY A 84 2.08 -13.75 3.02
C GLY A 84 2.49 -12.84 1.86
N ARG A 85 1.70 -12.80 0.77
CA ARG A 85 1.93 -11.84 -0.33
C ARG A 85 1.81 -10.39 0.15
N LEU A 86 0.74 -10.06 0.87
CA LEU A 86 0.52 -8.71 1.42
C LEU A 86 1.64 -8.31 2.39
N ARG A 87 2.11 -9.25 3.23
CA ARG A 87 3.26 -9.02 4.13
C ARG A 87 4.55 -8.73 3.37
N ARG A 88 4.84 -9.44 2.27
CA ARG A 88 6.02 -9.20 1.42
C ARG A 88 5.97 -7.82 0.77
N THR A 89 4.82 -7.40 0.25
CA THR A 89 4.63 -6.04 -0.27
C THR A 89 4.78 -4.99 0.84
N GLY A 90 4.16 -5.21 2.00
CA GLY A 90 4.31 -4.34 3.17
C GLY A 90 5.76 -4.22 3.65
N GLN A 91 6.54 -5.32 3.59
CA GLN A 91 7.96 -5.29 3.89
C GLN A 91 8.69 -4.40 2.90
N PHE A 92 8.48 -4.60 1.60
CA PHE A 92 9.11 -3.80 0.56
C PHE A 92 8.87 -2.31 0.78
N ILE A 93 7.59 -1.90 0.92
CA ILE A 93 7.21 -0.50 1.17
C ILE A 93 7.90 0.02 2.43
N SER A 94 7.79 -0.72 3.54
CA SER A 94 8.36 -0.26 4.81
C SER A 94 9.88 -0.15 4.75
N ALA A 95 10.57 -1.05 4.06
CA ALA A 95 12.03 -1.01 3.92
C ALA A 95 12.47 0.11 2.99
N THR A 96 11.78 0.35 1.87
CA THR A 96 12.12 1.46 0.97
C THR A 96 11.82 2.82 1.59
N THR A 97 10.85 2.94 2.49
CA THR A 97 10.56 4.18 3.20
C THR A 97 11.44 4.36 4.44
N TYR A 98 11.45 3.36 5.33
CA TYR A 98 12.01 3.46 6.69
C TYR A 98 13.25 2.61 6.92
N GLY A 99 13.60 1.70 6.02
CA GLY A 99 14.74 0.79 6.20
C GLY A 99 16.09 1.51 6.07
N PRO A 100 17.19 0.88 6.52
CA PRO A 100 18.53 1.36 6.21
C PRO A 100 18.83 1.19 4.71
N LEU A 101 19.77 1.96 4.18
CA LEU A 101 19.99 2.05 2.73
C LEU A 101 20.27 0.68 2.10
N ALA A 102 21.16 -0.10 2.70
CA ALA A 102 21.55 -1.42 2.19
C ALA A 102 20.39 -2.41 2.11
N ASP A 103 19.47 -2.40 3.09
CA ASP A 103 18.29 -3.27 3.06
C ASP A 103 17.29 -2.83 1.99
N ALA A 104 17.08 -1.52 1.84
CA ALA A 104 16.23 -0.97 0.81
C ALA A 104 16.73 -1.35 -0.59
N GLU A 105 18.03 -1.18 -0.86
CA GLU A 105 18.66 -1.53 -2.14
C GLU A 105 18.62 -3.03 -2.42
N ARG A 106 18.92 -3.85 -1.41
CA ARG A 106 18.82 -5.32 -1.52
C ARG A 106 17.40 -5.78 -1.86
N LEU A 107 16.38 -5.17 -1.27
CA LEU A 107 14.98 -5.50 -1.55
C LEU A 107 14.53 -4.99 -2.91
N ILE A 108 14.97 -3.80 -3.34
CA ILE A 108 14.77 -3.31 -4.72
C ILE A 108 15.34 -4.31 -5.72
N GLU A 109 16.61 -4.71 -5.55
CA GLU A 109 17.27 -5.65 -6.45
C GLU A 109 16.59 -7.03 -6.44
N ARG A 110 16.12 -7.48 -5.28
CA ARG A 110 15.34 -8.71 -5.18
C ARG A 110 14.04 -8.61 -5.98
N VAL A 111 13.29 -7.52 -5.85
CA VAL A 111 12.02 -7.34 -6.57
C VAL A 111 12.25 -7.23 -8.07
N ARG A 112 13.30 -6.53 -8.52
CA ARG A 112 13.69 -6.47 -9.94
C ARG A 112 13.90 -7.86 -10.53
N ARG A 113 14.73 -8.68 -9.89
CA ARG A 113 15.00 -10.06 -10.33
C ARG A 113 13.75 -10.94 -10.36
N ILE A 114 12.84 -10.76 -9.39
CA ILE A 114 11.55 -11.47 -9.42
C ILE A 114 10.75 -11.01 -10.64
N HIS A 115 10.62 -9.71 -10.86
CA HIS A 115 9.85 -9.17 -11.98
C HIS A 115 10.40 -9.56 -13.36
N GLU A 116 11.72 -9.72 -13.50
CA GLU A 116 12.36 -10.24 -14.71
C GLU A 116 11.90 -11.67 -15.07
N SER A 117 11.47 -12.46 -14.08
CA SER A 117 10.93 -13.81 -14.30
C SER A 117 9.41 -13.87 -14.49
N VAL A 118 8.69 -12.77 -14.27
CA VAL A 118 7.22 -12.72 -14.38
C VAL A 118 6.86 -12.21 -15.77
N ILE A 119 6.87 -13.13 -16.73
CA ILE A 119 6.62 -12.87 -18.15
C ILE A 119 5.60 -13.89 -18.66
N GLY A 120 4.66 -13.45 -19.48
CA GLY A 120 3.67 -14.35 -20.06
C GLY A 120 2.88 -13.71 -21.19
N GLN A 121 1.75 -14.33 -21.53
CA GLN A 121 0.81 -13.83 -22.53
C GLN A 121 -0.62 -13.91 -21.98
N LEU A 122 -1.44 -12.91 -22.29
CA LEU A 122 -2.88 -12.97 -22.09
C LEU A 122 -3.51 -14.00 -23.04
N PRO A 123 -4.76 -14.44 -22.80
CA PRO A 123 -5.46 -15.37 -23.69
C PRO A 123 -5.61 -14.89 -25.14
N ASP A 124 -5.55 -13.57 -25.38
CA ASP A 124 -5.58 -12.96 -26.72
C ASP A 124 -4.19 -12.87 -27.40
N GLY A 125 -3.14 -13.41 -26.75
CA GLY A 125 -1.76 -13.39 -27.24
C GLY A 125 -0.96 -12.15 -26.84
N THR A 126 -1.58 -11.15 -26.20
CA THR A 126 -0.86 -9.93 -25.75
C THR A 126 0.23 -10.31 -24.75
N PRO A 127 1.52 -10.03 -25.01
CA PRO A 127 2.59 -10.32 -24.06
C PRO A 127 2.52 -9.37 -22.86
N TYR A 128 2.96 -9.84 -21.71
CA TYR A 128 3.20 -9.02 -20.53
C TYR A 128 4.54 -9.33 -19.88
N SER A 129 5.13 -8.33 -19.25
CA SER A 129 6.27 -8.47 -18.36
C SER A 129 6.05 -7.61 -17.12
N ALA A 130 6.29 -8.14 -15.92
CA ALA A 130 6.23 -7.34 -14.70
C ALA A 130 7.37 -6.31 -14.60
N SER A 131 8.42 -6.45 -15.42
CA SER A 131 9.51 -5.47 -15.55
C SER A 131 9.24 -4.40 -16.62
N ASP A 132 8.08 -4.42 -17.27
CA ASP A 132 7.67 -3.37 -18.22
C ASP A 132 7.64 -2.00 -17.49
N PRO A 133 8.43 -1.01 -17.94
CA PRO A 133 8.49 0.32 -17.33
C PRO A 133 7.14 1.02 -17.20
N ASP A 134 6.25 0.88 -18.18
CA ASP A 134 4.94 1.55 -18.16
C ASP A 134 4.00 0.87 -17.17
N LEU A 135 4.09 -0.46 -17.06
CA LEU A 135 3.33 -1.24 -16.08
C LEU A 135 3.79 -0.95 -14.65
N LEU A 136 5.11 -0.79 -14.44
CA LEU A 136 5.67 -0.37 -13.15
C LEU A 136 5.17 1.01 -12.76
N THR A 137 5.10 1.96 -13.71
CA THR A 137 4.52 3.29 -13.46
C THR A 137 3.04 3.19 -13.07
N TRP A 138 2.25 2.35 -13.74
CA TRP A 138 0.84 2.13 -13.35
C TRP A 138 0.71 1.62 -11.92
N VAL A 139 1.45 0.56 -11.58
CA VAL A 139 1.40 -0.06 -10.26
C VAL A 139 1.78 0.95 -9.18
N HIS A 140 2.85 1.71 -9.42
CA HIS A 140 3.28 2.79 -8.53
C HIS A 140 2.21 3.86 -8.35
N VAL A 141 1.67 4.41 -9.45
CA VAL A 141 0.66 5.49 -9.39
C VAL A 141 -0.59 5.02 -8.63
N ALA A 142 -1.08 3.81 -8.91
CA ALA A 142 -2.24 3.25 -8.20
C ALA A 142 -1.95 3.08 -6.69
N GLU A 143 -0.73 2.72 -6.34
CA GLU A 143 -0.27 2.58 -4.95
C GLU A 143 -0.18 3.92 -4.22
N VAL A 144 0.67 4.83 -4.70
CA VAL A 144 1.00 6.07 -3.98
C VAL A 144 -0.19 7.01 -3.91
N SER A 145 -1.04 7.03 -4.95
CA SER A 145 -2.27 7.83 -4.94
C SER A 145 -3.28 7.30 -3.91
N SER A 146 -3.38 5.97 -3.75
CA SER A 146 -4.27 5.36 -2.76
C SER A 146 -3.78 5.58 -1.33
N PHE A 147 -2.46 5.49 -1.09
CA PHE A 147 -1.87 5.80 0.23
C PHE A 147 -2.11 7.26 0.62
N LEU A 148 -1.78 8.21 -0.26
CA LEU A 148 -2.00 9.63 0.04
C LEU A 148 -3.48 9.93 0.25
N LYS A 149 -4.35 9.40 -0.62
CA LYS A 149 -5.80 9.61 -0.51
C LYS A 149 -6.38 9.05 0.80
N SER A 150 -5.82 7.95 1.30
CA SER A 150 -6.17 7.36 2.60
C SER A 150 -5.68 8.23 3.76
N TYR A 151 -4.41 8.64 3.72
CA TYR A 151 -3.79 9.52 4.72
C TYR A 151 -4.57 10.83 4.88
N LEU A 152 -4.92 11.48 3.77
CA LEU A 152 -5.74 12.71 3.78
C LEU A 152 -7.14 12.46 4.37
N ARG A 153 -7.72 11.27 4.20
CA ARG A 153 -9.08 10.97 4.67
C ARG A 153 -9.16 10.68 6.17
N TYR A 154 -8.17 9.97 6.68
CA TYR A 154 -8.23 9.32 7.97
C TYR A 154 -7.20 9.83 8.98
N LEU A 155 -6.17 10.56 8.56
CA LEU A 155 -5.17 11.14 9.46
C LEU A 155 -5.12 12.67 9.37
N ASN A 156 -4.73 13.24 8.22
CA ASN A 156 -4.52 14.68 8.09
C ASN A 156 -5.12 15.23 6.78
N PRO A 157 -6.38 15.70 6.79
CA PRO A 157 -7.02 16.29 5.62
C PRO A 157 -6.40 17.63 5.19
N ASP A 158 -5.67 18.28 6.08
CA ASP A 158 -5.12 19.63 5.89
C ASP A 158 -3.65 19.61 5.46
N LEU A 159 -3.12 18.45 5.01
CA LEU A 159 -1.76 18.37 4.49
C LEU A 159 -1.60 19.34 3.31
N PRO A 160 -0.65 20.30 3.35
CA PRO A 160 -0.49 21.29 2.28
C PRO A 160 -0.30 20.66 0.91
N GLY A 161 -0.82 21.31 -0.14
CA GLY A 161 -0.66 20.83 -1.51
C GLY A 161 0.81 20.65 -1.93
N SER A 162 1.69 21.54 -1.47
CA SER A 162 3.14 21.43 -1.70
C SER A 162 3.74 20.17 -1.07
N GLU A 163 3.29 19.75 0.12
CA GLU A 163 3.74 18.52 0.77
C GLU A 163 3.18 17.27 0.08
N GLN A 164 1.98 17.36 -0.47
CA GLN A 164 1.40 16.30 -1.30
C GLN A 164 2.18 16.11 -2.60
N ASP A 165 2.57 17.21 -3.26
CA ASP A 165 3.40 17.18 -4.47
C ASP A 165 4.83 16.70 -4.14
N ARG A 166 5.38 17.13 -2.99
CA ARG A 166 6.68 16.64 -2.50
C ARG A 166 6.66 15.14 -2.25
N TYR A 167 5.59 14.60 -1.68
CA TYR A 167 5.42 13.16 -1.49
C TYR A 167 5.51 12.40 -2.81
N TYR A 168 4.77 12.80 -3.85
CA TYR A 168 4.82 12.15 -5.16
C TYR A 168 6.20 12.29 -5.81
N SER A 169 6.82 13.47 -5.70
CA SER A 169 8.13 13.73 -6.26
C SER A 169 9.21 12.86 -5.64
N GLU A 170 9.26 12.77 -4.31
CA GLU A 170 10.22 11.95 -3.58
C GLU A 170 9.98 10.45 -3.84
N ILE A 171 8.75 9.96 -3.64
CA ILE A 171 8.46 8.52 -3.66
C ILE A 171 8.64 7.88 -5.05
N ALA A 172 8.59 8.69 -6.13
CA ALA A 172 8.87 8.24 -7.49
C ALA A 172 10.24 7.55 -7.63
N LEU A 173 11.22 7.92 -6.78
CA LEU A 173 12.53 7.25 -6.73
C LEU A 173 12.41 5.73 -6.62
N VAL A 174 11.46 5.21 -5.82
CA VAL A 174 11.30 3.76 -5.65
C VAL A 174 10.90 3.09 -6.97
N ALA A 175 9.95 3.69 -7.69
CA ALA A 175 9.50 3.16 -8.98
C ALA A 175 10.61 3.22 -10.02
N GLU A 176 11.36 4.32 -10.09
CA GLU A 176 12.48 4.48 -11.02
C GLU A 176 13.60 3.48 -10.72
N ARG A 177 13.90 3.23 -9.44
CA ARG A 177 14.84 2.19 -9.01
C ARG A 177 14.35 0.78 -9.39
N LEU A 178 13.05 0.55 -9.49
CA LEU A 178 12.48 -0.70 -10.03
C LEU A 178 12.49 -0.77 -11.57
N GLY A 179 12.71 0.36 -12.27
CA GLY A 179 12.77 0.44 -13.73
C GLY A 179 11.62 1.21 -14.39
N ALA A 180 10.72 1.80 -13.59
CA ALA A 180 9.63 2.64 -14.10
C ALA A 180 10.16 3.88 -14.84
N ARG A 181 9.37 4.40 -15.79
CA ARG A 181 9.69 5.59 -16.58
C ARG A 181 8.54 6.57 -16.60
N ALA A 182 8.86 7.84 -16.83
CA ALA A 182 7.89 8.94 -16.89
C ALA A 182 6.94 8.94 -15.66
N VAL A 183 7.49 8.70 -14.47
CA VAL A 183 6.71 8.59 -13.24
C VAL A 183 6.12 9.96 -12.87
N PRO A 184 4.79 10.09 -12.73
CA PRO A 184 4.16 11.33 -12.28
C PRO A 184 4.71 11.82 -10.93
N ARG A 185 5.08 13.10 -10.85
CA ARG A 185 5.77 13.71 -9.71
C ARG A 185 4.90 14.66 -8.87
N ASP A 186 3.67 14.91 -9.26
CA ASP A 186 2.75 15.81 -8.56
C ASP A 186 1.28 15.39 -8.70
N ARG A 187 0.38 16.04 -7.94
CA ARG A 187 -1.06 15.72 -7.95
C ARG A 187 -1.70 15.87 -9.33
N GLN A 188 -1.30 16.87 -10.11
CA GLN A 188 -1.88 17.14 -11.42
C GLN A 188 -1.48 16.03 -12.40
N GLN A 189 -0.21 15.64 -12.41
CA GLN A 189 0.31 14.55 -13.24
C GLN A 189 -0.32 13.20 -12.84
N ILE A 190 -0.48 12.93 -11.55
CA ILE A 190 -1.15 11.72 -11.05
C ILE A 190 -2.60 11.66 -11.54
N ALA A 191 -3.35 12.77 -11.43
CA ALA A 191 -4.74 12.83 -11.89
C ALA A 191 -4.84 12.64 -13.41
N ALA A 192 -3.98 13.30 -14.18
CA ALA A 192 -3.93 13.17 -15.64
C ALA A 192 -3.57 11.74 -16.07
N TYR A 193 -2.61 11.11 -15.39
CA TYR A 193 -2.22 9.73 -15.65
C TYR A 193 -3.37 8.74 -15.37
N LEU A 194 -4.08 8.89 -14.25
CA LEU A 194 -5.23 8.04 -13.93
C LEU A 194 -6.36 8.15 -14.96
N GLU A 195 -6.64 9.36 -15.47
CA GLU A 195 -7.63 9.55 -16.53
C GLU A 195 -7.18 8.92 -17.86
N ALA A 196 -5.90 9.10 -18.23
CA ALA A 196 -5.33 8.51 -19.44
C ALA A 196 -5.29 6.97 -19.40
N MET A 197 -5.15 6.38 -18.22
CA MET A 197 -5.16 4.92 -18.05
C MET A 197 -6.55 4.31 -18.15
N ARG A 198 -7.60 5.05 -17.80
CA ARG A 198 -8.98 4.53 -17.68
C ARG A 198 -9.45 3.69 -18.89
N PRO A 199 -9.22 4.08 -20.17
CA PRO A 199 -9.65 3.27 -21.32
C PRO A 199 -8.91 1.93 -21.46
N ARG A 200 -7.75 1.76 -20.81
CA ARG A 200 -6.93 0.53 -20.83
C ARG A 200 -7.29 -0.44 -19.71
N LEU A 201 -8.16 -0.02 -18.79
CA LEU A 201 -8.56 -0.80 -17.64
C LEU A 201 -9.82 -1.62 -17.95
N ARG A 202 -9.92 -2.80 -17.35
CA ARG A 202 -11.09 -3.67 -17.48
C ARG A 202 -11.41 -4.39 -16.18
N CYS A 203 -12.65 -4.82 -16.04
CA CYS A 203 -13.09 -5.73 -15.00
C CYS A 203 -13.62 -7.00 -15.67
N ASP A 204 -12.92 -8.11 -15.48
CA ASP A 204 -13.28 -9.42 -16.01
C ASP A 204 -13.42 -10.46 -14.88
N GLU A 205 -13.58 -11.72 -15.24
CA GLU A 205 -13.71 -12.81 -14.26
C GLU A 205 -12.51 -12.90 -13.33
N ARG A 206 -11.28 -12.67 -13.84
CA ARG A 206 -10.08 -12.67 -13.00
C ARG A 206 -10.14 -11.54 -11.98
N THR A 207 -10.58 -10.35 -12.39
CA THR A 207 -10.73 -9.21 -11.47
C THR A 207 -11.76 -9.51 -10.38
N ARG A 208 -12.94 -10.03 -10.74
CA ARG A 208 -14.00 -10.38 -9.78
C ARG A 208 -13.58 -11.48 -8.81
N GLU A 209 -12.83 -12.46 -9.29
CA GLU A 209 -12.26 -13.52 -8.45
C GLU A 209 -11.34 -12.93 -7.38
N VAL A 210 -10.47 -11.98 -7.72
CA VAL A 210 -9.58 -11.39 -6.70
C VAL A 210 -10.36 -10.54 -5.71
N VAL A 211 -11.38 -9.78 -6.16
CA VAL A 211 -12.28 -9.08 -5.24
C VAL A 211 -12.93 -10.08 -4.27
N ARG A 212 -13.45 -11.20 -4.78
CA ARG A 212 -14.05 -12.25 -3.95
C ARG A 212 -13.06 -12.81 -2.93
N ILE A 213 -11.84 -13.15 -3.34
CA ILE A 213 -10.81 -13.69 -2.44
C ILE A 213 -10.45 -12.66 -1.37
N LEU A 214 -10.27 -11.40 -1.74
CA LEU A 214 -9.89 -10.33 -0.82
C LEU A 214 -10.99 -10.10 0.24
N PHE A 215 -12.25 -10.05 -0.18
CA PHE A 215 -13.38 -9.82 0.73
C PHE A 215 -13.72 -11.05 1.61
N ASN A 216 -13.24 -12.24 1.22
CA ASN A 216 -13.38 -13.48 2.00
C ASN A 216 -12.09 -13.90 2.72
N ALA A 217 -11.05 -13.06 2.70
CA ALA A 217 -9.79 -13.37 3.34
C ALA A 217 -9.97 -13.61 4.85
N PRO A 218 -9.33 -14.64 5.43
CA PRO A 218 -9.48 -14.96 6.84
C PRO A 218 -8.93 -13.82 7.72
N ALA A 219 -9.68 -13.46 8.76
CA ALA A 219 -9.21 -12.52 9.78
C ALA A 219 -8.27 -13.23 10.77
N PRO A 220 -7.29 -12.52 11.38
CA PRO A 220 -6.37 -13.11 12.36
C PRO A 220 -7.08 -13.59 13.63
N SER A 221 -8.27 -13.07 13.91
CA SER A 221 -9.16 -13.56 14.97
C SER A 221 -10.61 -13.24 14.64
N THR A 222 -11.55 -13.96 15.26
CA THR A 222 -12.99 -13.66 15.17
C THR A 222 -13.30 -12.23 15.64
N LEU A 223 -12.58 -11.75 16.66
CA LEU A 223 -12.72 -10.40 17.20
C LEU A 223 -12.23 -9.32 16.23
N ALA A 224 -11.20 -9.61 15.43
CA ALA A 224 -10.69 -8.70 14.41
C ALA A 224 -11.52 -8.67 13.12
N ARG A 225 -12.42 -9.64 12.91
CA ARG A 225 -13.19 -9.79 11.66
C ARG A 225 -14.05 -8.56 11.31
N PRO A 226 -14.83 -7.95 12.23
CA PRO A 226 -15.59 -6.74 11.90
C PRO A 226 -14.67 -5.56 11.54
N PHE A 227 -13.53 -5.46 12.20
CA PHE A 227 -12.53 -4.44 11.93
C PHE A 227 -11.89 -4.63 10.55
N GLY A 228 -11.46 -5.84 10.22
CA GLY A 228 -10.94 -6.18 8.89
C GLY A 228 -11.95 -5.88 7.77
N ALA A 229 -13.22 -6.26 7.97
CA ALA A 229 -14.30 -5.95 7.02
C ALA A 229 -14.52 -4.44 6.85
N LEU A 230 -14.40 -3.65 7.93
CA LEU A 230 -14.47 -2.20 7.86
C LEU A 230 -13.31 -1.62 7.05
N MET A 231 -12.08 -2.10 7.25
CA MET A 231 -10.89 -1.64 6.52
C MET A 231 -10.98 -1.99 5.03
N LEU A 232 -11.48 -3.19 4.69
CA LEU A 232 -11.75 -3.61 3.31
C LEU A 232 -12.76 -2.69 2.63
N ARG A 233 -13.89 -2.42 3.28
CA ARG A 233 -14.90 -1.48 2.77
C ARG A 233 -14.35 -0.07 2.63
N ALA A 234 -13.52 0.39 3.57
CA ALA A 234 -12.87 1.69 3.50
C ALA A 234 -11.90 1.78 2.31
N GLY A 235 -11.15 0.71 2.02
CA GLY A 235 -10.24 0.66 0.88
C GLY A 235 -10.98 0.66 -0.46
N ALA A 236 -12.07 -0.10 -0.56
CA ALA A 236 -12.96 -0.06 -1.72
C ALA A 236 -13.62 1.33 -1.89
N GLU A 237 -14.04 1.97 -0.80
CA GLU A 237 -14.64 3.32 -0.83
C GLU A 237 -13.66 4.40 -1.30
N LEU A 238 -12.35 4.19 -1.10
CA LEU A 238 -11.30 5.09 -1.55
C LEU A 238 -11.11 5.09 -3.07
N LEU A 239 -11.62 4.10 -3.80
CA LEU A 239 -11.46 4.05 -5.24
C LEU A 239 -12.02 5.31 -5.92
N PRO A 240 -11.44 5.74 -7.06
CA PRO A 240 -12.15 6.63 -7.98
C PRO A 240 -13.54 6.07 -8.30
N GLU A 241 -14.53 6.95 -8.50
CA GLU A 241 -15.92 6.51 -8.72
C GLU A 241 -16.04 5.54 -9.90
N TRP A 242 -15.34 5.84 -11.00
CA TRP A 242 -15.29 4.96 -12.17
C TRP A 242 -14.72 3.57 -11.86
N ALA A 243 -13.70 3.47 -11.00
CA ALA A 243 -13.09 2.20 -10.62
C ALA A 243 -14.02 1.39 -9.71
N GLY A 244 -14.68 2.07 -8.77
CA GLY A 244 -15.71 1.46 -7.93
C GLY A 244 -16.87 0.90 -8.75
N SER A 245 -17.32 1.63 -9.77
CA SER A 245 -18.36 1.17 -10.71
C SER A 245 -17.89 -0.02 -11.54
N MET A 246 -16.65 -0.03 -12.05
CA MET A 246 -16.10 -1.18 -12.79
C MET A 246 -16.06 -2.46 -11.94
N LEU A 247 -15.78 -2.34 -10.65
CA LEU A 247 -15.68 -3.47 -9.72
C LEU A 247 -17.03 -3.88 -9.10
N ASP A 248 -18.14 -3.27 -9.50
CA ASP A 248 -19.46 -3.48 -8.88
C ASP A 248 -19.44 -3.22 -7.35
N LEU A 249 -18.65 -2.23 -6.92
CA LEU A 249 -18.51 -1.78 -5.53
C LEU A 249 -19.09 -0.36 -5.32
N PRO A 250 -20.34 -0.06 -5.71
CA PRO A 250 -20.93 1.25 -5.45
C PRO A 250 -21.22 1.41 -3.95
N PHE A 251 -20.92 2.60 -3.43
CA PHE A 251 -21.30 3.01 -2.08
C PHE A 251 -22.25 4.19 -2.14
N SER A 252 -23.43 4.05 -1.54
CA SER A 252 -24.36 5.16 -1.38
C SER A 252 -23.75 6.25 -0.49
N PRO A 253 -24.19 7.52 -0.60
CA PRO A 253 -23.69 8.60 0.25
C PRO A 253 -23.77 8.29 1.75
N LEU A 254 -24.83 7.59 2.17
CA LEU A 254 -24.99 7.15 3.56
C LEU A 254 -23.96 6.08 3.94
N GLN A 255 -23.74 5.07 3.10
CA GLN A 255 -22.72 4.04 3.34
C GLN A 255 -21.31 4.66 3.43
N ARG A 256 -20.97 5.61 2.55
CA ARG A 256 -19.70 6.33 2.60
C ARG A 256 -19.53 7.08 3.93
N ARG A 257 -20.56 7.80 4.38
CA ARG A 257 -20.55 8.50 5.67
C ARG A 257 -20.38 7.55 6.85
N LEU A 258 -21.08 6.41 6.83
CA LEU A 258 -20.97 5.38 7.88
C LEU A 258 -19.59 4.74 7.92
N ILE A 259 -19.05 4.33 6.78
CA ILE A 259 -17.69 3.76 6.68
C ILE A 259 -16.67 4.74 7.24
N ARG A 260 -16.68 6.00 6.76
CA ARG A 260 -15.72 7.03 7.20
C ARG A 260 -15.86 7.33 8.69
N GLY A 261 -17.10 7.43 9.20
CA GLY A 261 -17.37 7.65 10.61
C GLY A 261 -16.90 6.49 11.49
N SER A 262 -17.11 5.24 11.06
CA SER A 262 -16.67 4.05 11.79
C SER A 262 -15.14 3.92 11.80
N VAL A 263 -14.47 4.21 10.68
CA VAL A 263 -13.00 4.24 10.64
C VAL A 263 -12.48 5.29 11.61
N ARG A 264 -12.95 6.54 11.54
CA ARG A 264 -12.50 7.63 12.43
C ARG A 264 -12.67 7.32 13.92
N ARG A 265 -13.68 6.53 14.30
CA ARG A 265 -13.89 6.10 15.69
C ARG A 265 -12.97 4.95 16.12
N SER A 266 -12.56 4.09 15.18
CA SER A 266 -11.76 2.89 15.49
C SER A 266 -10.24 3.13 15.43
N VAL A 267 -9.75 3.96 14.52
CA VAL A 267 -8.31 4.16 14.29
C VAL A 267 -7.54 4.79 15.46
N PRO A 268 -8.10 5.67 16.32
CA PRO A 268 -7.36 6.19 17.48
C PRO A 268 -6.87 5.09 18.43
N LEU A 269 -7.64 4.01 18.59
CA LEU A 269 -7.23 2.87 19.41
C LEU A 269 -6.02 2.14 18.82
N LEU A 270 -5.95 2.00 17.49
CA LEU A 270 -4.80 1.40 16.81
C LEU A 270 -3.56 2.29 16.88
N ARG A 271 -3.72 3.59 16.65
CA ARG A 271 -2.63 4.57 16.77
C ARG A 271 -2.07 4.60 18.18
N TRP A 272 -2.94 4.53 19.17
CA TRP A 272 -2.52 4.33 20.54
C TRP A 272 -1.80 2.98 20.68
N ALA A 273 -2.34 1.87 20.20
CA ALA A 273 -1.72 0.57 20.44
C ALA A 273 -0.31 0.41 19.83
N VAL A 274 -0.11 0.85 18.58
CA VAL A 274 1.11 0.62 17.80
C VAL A 274 2.22 1.57 18.23
N ARG A 275 3.27 1.04 18.89
CA ARG A 275 4.45 1.78 19.36
C ARG A 275 5.77 1.31 18.74
N ASN A 276 5.75 0.16 18.07
CA ASN A 276 6.96 -0.50 17.60
C ASN A 276 6.92 -0.90 16.12
N ALA A 277 6.13 -0.18 15.31
CA ALA A 277 6.14 -0.29 13.86
C ALA A 277 7.47 0.19 13.24
N SER A 278 7.66 -0.05 11.94
CA SER A 278 8.89 0.29 11.20
C SER A 278 9.31 1.75 11.36
N MET A 279 8.35 2.70 11.34
CA MET A 279 8.63 4.12 11.59
C MET A 279 9.24 4.35 12.97
N HIS A 280 8.66 3.79 14.04
CA HIS A 280 9.17 3.96 15.41
C HIS A 280 10.59 3.40 15.57
N ARG A 281 10.87 2.25 14.94
CA ARG A 281 12.20 1.65 14.90
C ARG A 281 13.19 2.53 14.14
N ALA A 282 12.79 3.05 12.99
CA ALA A 282 13.61 3.97 12.20
C ALA A 282 13.86 5.31 12.91
N CYS A 283 12.88 5.85 13.65
CA CYS A 283 13.10 7.02 14.52
C CYS A 283 14.20 6.75 15.56
N ARG A 284 14.21 5.56 16.19
CA ARG A 284 15.29 5.14 17.10
C ARG A 284 16.62 4.92 16.38
N ARG A 285 16.61 4.52 15.11
CA ARG A 285 17.83 4.48 14.28
C ARG A 285 18.39 5.88 14.06
N MET A 286 17.51 6.86 13.82
CA MET A 286 17.86 8.26 13.54
C MET A 286 18.09 9.12 14.78
N GLY A 287 17.96 8.58 16.00
CA GLY A 287 18.11 9.35 17.24
C GLY A 287 16.99 10.38 17.46
N LEU A 288 15.83 10.18 16.85
CA LEU A 288 14.66 11.07 16.98
C LEU A 288 13.84 10.75 18.24
N PRO A 289 13.13 11.74 18.79
CA PRO A 289 12.23 11.51 19.91
C PRO A 289 11.10 10.53 19.54
N PRO A 290 10.46 9.88 20.54
CA PRO A 290 9.33 9.00 20.29
C PRO A 290 8.20 9.72 19.56
N VAL A 291 7.68 9.10 18.51
CA VAL A 291 6.53 9.61 17.75
C VAL A 291 5.26 9.31 18.55
N SER A 292 4.50 10.35 18.89
CA SER A 292 3.15 10.22 19.47
C SER A 292 2.11 10.67 18.45
N HIS A 293 1.15 9.80 18.15
CA HIS A 293 -0.10 10.17 17.46
C HIS A 293 -1.17 10.60 18.46
#